data_AF-A2FKX2-F1
#
_entry.id   AF-A2FKX2-F1
#
_cell.length_a   1.000
_cell.length_b   1.000
_cell.length_c   1.000
_cell.angle_alpha   90.00
_cell.angle_beta   90.00
_cell.angle_gamma   90.00
#
_symmetry.space_group_name_H-M   'P 1'
#
loop_
_entity.id
_entity.type
_entity.pdbx_description
1 polymer ?
#
loop_
_entity_poly.entity_id
_entity_poly.type
_entity_poly.pdbx_seq_one_letter_code
_entity_poly.pdbx_strand_id
1 'polypeptide(L)'
;MPSSSSASELKTALNALSSEMDFQGGGWHMQNITIIRNSAEKFKFADMRAFIGEIVGFMRRPDASCTNKFKLAQLLNLLKSFQVRGFEEVVLEFRNQILNSYIFLGDQQLGEAALGMINNLWNMPNVIRPVVKTASKLPRIKINTPSANVIRKIFMASIPYLADPIRHASPPPYVE
;
A
#
# COMPACT_ATOMS: atom_id res chain seq x y z
N MET A 1 -14.19 -0.91 37.98
CA MET A 1 -14.49 0.16 36.99
C MET A 1 -13.21 0.51 36.24
N PRO A 2 -13.08 0.23 34.93
CA PRO A 2 -11.97 0.80 34.16
C PRO A 2 -12.44 1.36 32.79
N SER A 3 -12.46 2.68 32.60
CA SER A 3 -12.63 3.26 31.24
C SER A 3 -12.25 4.73 31.06
N SER A 4 -11.73 5.45 32.06
CA SER A 4 -11.44 6.89 31.90
C SER A 4 -10.11 7.22 31.21
N SER A 5 -9.13 6.30 31.21
CA SER A 5 -7.77 6.61 30.72
C SER A 5 -7.62 6.53 29.20
N SER A 6 -8.42 5.74 28.48
CA SER A 6 -8.25 5.63 27.02
C SER A 6 -8.80 6.86 26.28
N ALA A 7 -9.93 7.40 26.74
CA ALA A 7 -10.52 8.60 26.16
C ALA A 7 -9.63 9.85 26.34
N SER A 8 -8.85 9.93 27.42
CA SER A 8 -7.91 11.05 27.63
C SER A 8 -6.72 11.00 26.67
N GLU A 9 -6.20 9.83 26.36
CA GLU A 9 -5.03 9.67 25.48
C GLU A 9 -5.39 10.01 24.03
N LEU A 10 -6.53 9.53 23.54
CA LEU A 10 -7.01 9.87 22.19
C LEU A 10 -7.15 11.39 22.04
N LYS A 11 -7.83 12.05 22.99
CA LYS A 11 -8.00 13.51 22.96
C LYS A 11 -6.65 14.25 22.98
N THR A 12 -5.69 13.76 23.76
CA THR A 12 -4.36 14.36 23.86
C THR A 12 -3.61 14.26 22.52
N ALA A 13 -3.65 13.11 21.86
CA ALA A 13 -3.06 12.93 20.53
C ALA A 13 -3.75 13.78 19.47
N LEU A 14 -5.08 13.88 19.49
CA LEU A 14 -5.85 14.70 18.54
C LEU A 14 -5.54 16.19 18.70
N ASN A 15 -5.35 16.67 19.92
CA ASN A 15 -4.95 18.04 20.19
C ASN A 15 -3.54 18.33 19.63
N ALA A 16 -2.59 17.40 19.84
CA ALA A 16 -1.23 17.52 19.30
C ALA A 16 -1.22 17.47 17.76
N LEU A 17 -2.05 16.62 17.15
CA LEU A 17 -2.22 16.56 15.70
C LEU A 17 -2.80 17.88 15.14
N SER A 18 -3.86 18.39 15.76
CA SER A 18 -4.52 19.63 15.31
C SER A 18 -3.56 20.82 15.39
N SER A 19 -2.84 20.94 16.50
CA SER A 19 -1.79 21.94 16.70
C SER A 19 -0.75 21.94 15.56
N GLU A 20 -0.40 20.76 15.03
CA GLU A 20 0.55 20.61 13.92
C GLU A 20 -0.03 20.94 12.55
N MET A 21 -1.32 20.69 12.33
CA MET A 21 -1.99 20.99 11.07
C MET A 21 -2.30 22.48 10.92
N ASP A 22 -2.45 23.19 12.03
CA ASP A 22 -2.60 24.65 12.08
C ASP A 22 -1.26 25.39 11.96
N PHE A 23 -0.14 24.68 12.16
CA PHE A 23 1.20 25.25 12.04
C PHE A 23 1.68 25.28 10.58
N GLN A 24 1.92 26.48 10.05
CA GLN A 24 2.27 26.72 8.65
C GLN A 24 3.67 26.25 8.22
N GLY A 25 4.51 25.79 9.15
CA GLY A 25 5.85 25.27 8.83
C GLY A 25 5.83 23.84 8.28
N GLY A 26 6.79 23.50 7.43
CA GLY A 26 6.93 22.14 6.86
C GLY A 26 7.48 21.08 7.82
N GLY A 27 8.01 21.47 8.98
CA GLY A 27 8.53 20.57 10.00
C GLY A 27 7.53 20.27 11.11
N TRP A 28 7.80 19.21 11.87
CA TRP A 28 7.06 18.85 13.07
C TRP A 28 7.70 19.42 14.32
N HIS A 29 6.90 19.87 15.30
CA HIS A 29 7.43 20.06 16.64
C HIS A 29 7.68 18.69 17.29
N MET A 30 8.92 18.46 17.72
CA MET A 30 9.32 17.20 18.36
C MET A 30 8.47 16.84 19.58
N GLN A 31 7.99 17.86 20.30
CA GLN A 31 7.08 17.68 21.43
C GLN A 31 5.76 17.02 20.99
N ASN A 32 5.16 17.46 19.88
CA ASN A 32 3.89 16.91 19.39
C ASN A 32 4.06 15.49 18.86
N ILE A 33 5.17 15.16 18.19
CA ILE A 33 5.49 13.78 17.81
C ILE A 33 5.59 12.89 19.06
N THR A 34 6.28 13.37 20.09
CA THR A 34 6.48 12.60 21.33
C THR A 34 5.16 12.34 22.04
N ILE A 35 4.28 13.35 22.12
CA ILE A 35 2.93 13.23 22.68
C ILE A 35 2.13 12.19 21.89
N ILE A 36 2.08 12.32 20.56
CA ILE A 36 1.32 11.40 19.70
C ILE A 36 1.81 9.96 19.89
N ARG A 37 3.13 9.74 19.88
CA ARG A 37 3.72 8.42 20.11
C ARG A 37 3.28 7.83 21.45
N ASN A 38 3.50 8.57 22.53
CA ASN A 38 3.23 8.10 23.89
C ASN A 38 1.74 7.79 24.11
N SER A 39 0.85 8.57 23.50
CA SER A 39 -0.59 8.30 23.53
C SER A 39 -0.95 7.11 22.64
N ALA A 40 -0.40 7.03 21.43
CA ALA A 40 -0.68 5.95 20.48
C ALA A 40 -0.27 4.57 21.02
N GLU A 41 0.85 4.47 21.74
CA GLU A 41 1.28 3.22 22.41
C GLU A 41 0.24 2.65 23.40
N LYS A 42 -0.67 3.51 23.90
CA LYS A 42 -1.73 3.13 24.85
C LYS A 42 -3.10 2.94 24.19
N PHE A 43 -3.22 3.15 22.89
CA PHE A 43 -4.51 3.06 22.20
C PHE A 43 -5.07 1.66 22.21
N LYS A 44 -6.38 1.57 22.43
CA LYS A 44 -7.16 0.39 22.01
C LYS A 44 -7.43 0.50 20.52
N PHE A 45 -7.83 -0.62 19.91
CA PHE A 45 -8.16 -0.68 18.49
C PHE A 45 -9.17 0.41 18.07
N ALA A 46 -10.20 0.66 18.87
CA ALA A 46 -11.19 1.71 18.60
C ALA A 46 -10.58 3.13 18.63
N ASP A 47 -9.67 3.41 19.56
CA ASP A 47 -8.99 4.71 19.66
C ASP A 47 -8.04 4.90 18.47
N MET A 48 -7.29 3.85 18.10
CA MET A 48 -6.46 3.85 16.89
C MET A 48 -7.29 4.11 15.64
N ARG A 49 -8.44 3.44 15.50
CA ARG A 49 -9.38 3.66 14.38
C ARG A 49 -9.89 5.10 14.32
N ALA A 50 -10.27 5.66 15.47
CA ALA A 50 -10.70 7.06 15.54
C ALA A 50 -9.57 8.03 15.17
N PHE A 51 -8.36 7.77 15.67
CA PHE A 51 -7.18 8.61 15.41
C PHE A 51 -6.76 8.59 13.94
N ILE A 52 -6.66 7.41 13.32
CA ILE A 52 -6.38 7.28 11.88
C ILE A 52 -7.52 7.90 11.06
N GLY A 53 -8.77 7.74 11.50
CA GLY A 53 -9.92 8.40 10.89
C GLY A 53 -9.75 9.93 10.85
N GLU A 54 -9.28 10.55 11.94
CA GLU A 54 -9.02 11.99 11.97
C GLU A 54 -7.87 12.39 11.02
N ILE A 55 -6.77 11.61 11.01
CA ILE A 55 -5.65 11.83 10.07
C ILE A 55 -6.16 11.85 8.62
N VAL A 56 -6.97 10.86 8.25
CA VAL A 56 -7.59 10.79 6.92
C VAL A 56 -8.54 11.96 6.68
N GLY A 57 -9.27 12.38 7.71
CA GLY A 57 -10.09 13.59 7.71
C GLY A 57 -9.29 14.82 7.30
N PHE A 58 -8.14 15.07 7.94
CA PHE A 58 -7.22 16.15 7.57
C PHE A 58 -6.69 16.03 6.14
N MET A 59 -6.30 14.83 5.69
CA MET A 59 -5.81 14.61 4.33
C MET A 59 -6.85 14.95 3.25
N ARG A 60 -8.13 14.72 3.55
CA ARG A 60 -9.23 14.88 2.60
C ARG A 60 -9.90 16.25 2.65
N ARG A 61 -9.47 17.15 3.53
CA ARG A 61 -10.03 18.51 3.57
C ARG A 61 -9.75 19.22 2.24
N PRO A 62 -10.71 19.98 1.70
CA PRO A 62 -10.55 20.65 0.41
C PRO A 62 -9.44 21.72 0.42
N ASP A 63 -9.11 22.25 1.59
CA ASP A 63 -8.06 23.24 1.84
C ASP A 63 -6.72 22.62 2.29
N ALA A 64 -6.61 21.29 2.33
CA ALA A 64 -5.40 20.62 2.78
C ALA A 64 -4.22 20.90 1.84
N SER A 65 -3.24 21.66 2.33
CA SER A 65 -2.01 21.98 1.60
C SER A 65 -1.16 20.73 1.30
N CYS A 66 -0.30 20.81 0.28
CA CYS A 66 0.69 19.76 -0.01
C CYS A 66 1.58 19.47 1.20
N THR A 67 1.96 20.51 1.94
CA THR A 67 2.76 20.42 3.17
C THR A 67 2.04 19.63 4.26
N ASN A 68 0.75 19.88 4.48
CA ASN A 68 -0.03 19.14 5.48
C ASN A 68 -0.14 17.67 5.08
N LYS A 69 -0.43 17.39 3.80
CA LYS A 69 -0.47 16.01 3.28
C LYS A 69 0.87 15.30 3.40
N PHE A 70 1.99 16.01 3.18
CA PHE A 70 3.33 15.48 3.38
C PHE A 70 3.59 15.16 4.87
N LYS A 71 3.29 16.09 5.78
CA LYS A 71 3.39 15.87 7.23
C LYS A 71 2.59 14.65 7.68
N LEU A 72 1.35 14.51 7.23
CA LEU A 72 0.49 13.39 7.60
C LEU A 72 1.03 12.06 7.06
N ALA A 73 1.63 12.05 5.86
CA ALA A 73 2.30 10.88 5.31
C ALA A 73 3.54 10.48 6.15
N GLN A 74 4.31 11.46 6.62
CA GLN A 74 5.42 11.24 7.56
C GLN A 74 4.91 10.63 8.87
N LEU A 75 3.84 11.19 9.44
CA LEU A 75 3.27 10.70 10.70
C LEU A 75 2.82 9.24 10.58
N LEU A 76 2.12 8.87 9.50
CA LEU A 76 1.72 7.47 9.28
C LEU A 76 2.94 6.54 9.22
N ASN A 77 4.03 6.96 8.57
CA ASN A 77 5.25 6.14 8.50
C ASN A 77 5.95 6.05 9.87
N LEU A 78 5.93 7.11 10.66
CA LEU A 78 6.46 7.09 12.02
C LEU A 78 5.66 6.13 12.91
N LEU A 79 4.33 6.21 12.88
CA LEU A 79 3.46 5.28 13.61
C LEU A 79 3.69 3.82 13.20
N LYS A 80 3.89 3.56 11.89
CA LYS A 80 4.31 2.25 11.39
C LYS A 80 5.64 1.81 12.01
N SER A 81 6.64 2.69 12.03
CA SER A 81 7.97 2.40 12.58
C SER A 81 7.97 2.12 14.10
N PHE A 82 7.01 2.70 14.83
CA PHE A 82 6.83 2.46 16.26
C PHE A 82 6.13 1.13 16.57
N GLN A 83 5.66 0.40 15.55
CA GLN A 83 4.97 -0.89 15.72
C GLN A 83 3.76 -0.78 16.67
N VAL A 84 3.00 0.31 16.57
CA VAL A 84 1.83 0.51 17.44
C VAL A 84 0.77 -0.56 17.15
N ARG A 85 0.22 -1.17 18.21
CA ARG A 85 -0.77 -2.25 18.08
C ARG A 85 -2.02 -1.77 17.35
N GLY A 86 -2.51 -2.57 16.40
CA GLY A 86 -3.74 -2.28 15.65
C GLY A 86 -3.56 -1.25 14.53
N PHE A 87 -2.36 -0.66 14.39
CA PHE A 87 -2.10 0.37 13.38
C PHE A 87 -2.21 -0.21 11.96
N GLU A 88 -1.58 -1.36 11.69
CA GLU A 88 -1.55 -1.92 10.33
C GLU A 88 -2.95 -2.30 9.85
N GLU A 89 -3.74 -2.93 10.70
CA GLU A 89 -5.11 -3.33 10.40
C GLU A 89 -5.99 -2.11 10.13
N VAL A 90 -5.95 -1.11 11.00
CA VAL A 90 -6.73 0.12 10.84
C VAL A 90 -6.30 0.89 9.59
N VAL A 91 -5.00 1.04 9.34
CA VAL A 91 -4.52 1.78 8.18
C VAL A 91 -4.91 1.09 6.87
N LEU A 92 -4.96 -0.25 6.84
CA LEU A 92 -5.51 -1.01 5.72
C LEU A 92 -7.01 -0.74 5.49
N GLU A 93 -7.82 -0.57 6.56
CA GLU A 93 -9.25 -0.20 6.42
C GLU A 93 -9.43 1.13 5.67
N PHE A 94 -8.52 2.09 5.89
CA PHE A 94 -8.57 3.42 5.27
C PHE A 94 -7.76 3.54 3.97
N ARG A 95 -7.15 2.46 3.47
CA ARG A 95 -6.18 2.48 2.35
C ARG A 95 -6.64 3.29 1.13
N ASN A 96 -7.85 3.02 0.63
CA ASN A 96 -8.34 3.70 -0.57
C ASN A 96 -8.57 5.19 -0.33
N GLN A 97 -9.00 5.58 0.88
CA GLN A 97 -9.20 6.99 1.23
C GLN A 97 -7.86 7.73 1.33
N ILE A 98 -6.85 7.07 1.91
CA ILE A 98 -5.49 7.59 1.97
C ILE A 98 -4.97 7.79 0.55
N LEU A 99 -4.96 6.75 -0.30
CA LEU A 99 -4.46 6.83 -1.68
C LEU A 99 -5.14 7.93 -2.49
N ASN A 100 -6.47 8.03 -2.41
CA ASN A 100 -7.23 9.03 -3.14
C ASN A 100 -6.92 10.48 -2.73
N SER A 101 -6.41 10.68 -1.51
CA SER A 101 -6.05 12.01 -1.02
C SER A 101 -4.82 12.61 -1.71
N TYR A 102 -4.01 11.78 -2.39
CA TYR A 102 -2.73 12.17 -3.00
C TYR A 102 -2.76 12.17 -4.54
N ILE A 103 -3.91 11.88 -5.18
CA ILE A 103 -4.02 11.78 -6.66
C ILE A 103 -3.73 13.13 -7.35
N PHE A 104 -4.00 14.26 -6.69
CA PHE A 104 -3.95 15.61 -7.30
C PHE A 104 -3.06 16.57 -6.51
N LEU A 105 -1.87 16.14 -6.10
CA LEU A 105 -0.90 17.06 -5.49
C LEU A 105 -0.24 17.89 -6.60
N GLY A 106 -0.63 19.17 -6.67
CA GLY A 106 -0.15 20.11 -7.70
C GLY A 106 1.31 20.55 -7.53
N ASP A 107 1.93 20.29 -6.37
CA ASP A 107 3.36 20.49 -6.15
C ASP A 107 4.10 19.18 -6.40
N GLN A 108 4.90 19.16 -7.46
CA GLN A 108 5.53 17.94 -7.97
C GLN A 108 6.52 17.33 -6.96
N GLN A 109 7.30 18.12 -6.22
CA GLN A 109 8.34 17.57 -5.34
C GLN A 109 7.78 17.03 -4.02
N LEU A 110 6.99 17.84 -3.30
CA LEU A 110 6.37 17.40 -2.05
C LEU A 110 5.30 16.32 -2.31
N GLY A 111 4.61 16.41 -3.44
CA GLY A 111 3.65 15.41 -3.90
C GLY A 111 4.29 14.05 -4.14
N GLU A 112 5.37 14.00 -4.92
CA GLU A 112 6.11 12.77 -5.20
C GLU A 112 6.71 12.16 -3.92
N ALA A 113 7.29 12.98 -3.04
CA ALA A 113 7.84 12.51 -1.78
C ALA A 113 6.76 11.92 -0.87
N ALA A 114 5.62 12.58 -0.76
CA ALA A 114 4.49 12.09 0.03
C ALA A 114 3.92 10.79 -0.56
N LEU A 115 3.77 10.70 -1.89
CA LEU A 115 3.36 9.47 -2.58
C LEU A 115 4.34 8.32 -2.33
N GLY A 116 5.66 8.58 -2.36
CA GLY A 116 6.68 7.59 -2.01
C GLY A 116 6.50 7.07 -0.58
N MET A 117 6.26 7.96 0.38
CA MET A 117 5.99 7.59 1.77
C MET A 117 4.70 6.78 1.92
N ILE A 118 3.61 7.18 1.25
CA ILE A 118 2.34 6.45 1.30
C ILE A 118 2.48 5.07 0.65
N ASN A 119 3.21 4.94 -0.46
CA ASN A 119 3.50 3.64 -1.06
C ASN A 119 4.31 2.73 -0.11
N ASN A 120 5.25 3.31 0.65
CA ASN A 120 6.03 2.58 1.66
C ASN A 120 5.20 2.08 2.86
N LEU A 121 4.05 2.71 3.16
CA LEU A 121 3.12 2.18 4.17
C LEU A 121 2.62 0.79 3.79
N TRP A 122 2.45 0.52 2.50
CA TRP A 122 1.91 -0.74 1.99
C TRP A 122 2.95 -1.78 1.64
N ASN A 123 4.23 -1.46 1.75
CA ASN A 123 5.30 -2.44 1.61
C ASN A 123 5.22 -3.44 2.78
N MET A 124 4.32 -4.42 2.65
CA MET A 124 4.71 -5.83 2.75
C MET A 124 5.98 -6.03 1.93
N PRO A 125 6.88 -6.93 2.31
CA PRO A 125 7.98 -7.28 1.43
C PRO A 125 7.40 -7.62 0.05
N ASN A 126 7.67 -6.79 -0.94
CA ASN A 126 7.74 -7.26 -2.33
C ASN A 126 8.96 -8.18 -2.42
N VAL A 127 8.93 -9.33 -1.72
CA VAL A 127 9.76 -10.50 -2.05
C VAL A 127 9.04 -11.24 -3.17
N ILE A 128 8.79 -10.51 -4.26
CA ILE A 128 9.17 -10.96 -5.58
C ILE A 128 9.73 -9.71 -6.24
N ARG A 129 10.98 -9.37 -5.94
CA ARG A 129 11.82 -8.84 -7.03
C ARG A 129 11.61 -9.84 -8.16
N PRO A 130 11.24 -9.45 -9.39
CA PRO A 130 11.43 -10.38 -10.50
C PRO A 130 12.89 -10.80 -10.37
N VAL A 131 13.11 -12.06 -10.03
CA VAL A 131 14.43 -12.66 -10.14
C VAL A 131 14.84 -12.25 -11.53
N VAL A 132 15.89 -11.42 -11.63
CA VAL A 132 16.54 -11.20 -12.91
C VAL A 132 16.81 -12.61 -13.37
N LYS A 133 16.02 -13.10 -14.34
CA LYS A 133 16.29 -14.36 -14.99
C LYS A 133 17.59 -14.07 -15.70
N THR A 134 18.71 -14.26 -15.00
CA THR A 134 19.92 -14.69 -15.65
C THR A 134 19.45 -15.79 -16.56
N ALA A 135 19.58 -15.56 -17.86
CA ALA A 135 19.27 -16.57 -18.85
C ALA A 135 20.15 -17.76 -18.47
N SER A 136 19.59 -18.71 -17.71
CA SER A 136 20.12 -20.03 -17.60
C SER A 136 19.98 -20.55 -19.02
N LYS A 137 21.08 -20.45 -19.77
CA LYS A 137 21.24 -21.17 -21.03
C LYS A 137 21.03 -22.64 -20.67
N LEU A 138 19.80 -23.11 -20.82
CA LEU A 138 19.51 -24.54 -20.80
C LEU A 138 20.39 -25.14 -21.90
N PRO A 139 21.22 -26.16 -21.59
CA PRO A 139 21.92 -26.89 -22.63
C PRO A 139 20.85 -27.41 -23.60
N ARG A 140 20.99 -27.02 -24.87
CA ARG A 140 20.09 -27.44 -25.95
C ARG A 140 20.27 -28.94 -26.14
N ILE A 141 19.47 -29.74 -25.44
CA ILE A 141 19.43 -31.19 -25.67
C ILE A 141 18.87 -31.38 -27.09
N LYS A 142 19.73 -31.81 -28.02
CA LYS A 142 19.30 -32.27 -29.33
C LYS A 142 18.53 -33.58 -29.12
N ILE A 143 17.20 -33.50 -29.12
CA ILE A 143 16.33 -34.68 -29.02
C ILE A 143 16.32 -35.35 -30.39
N ASN A 144 17.20 -36.33 -30.58
CA ASN A 144 17.09 -37.36 -31.62
C ASN A 144 17.47 -38.71 -30.99
N THR A 145 16.81 -39.05 -29.89
CA THR A 145 16.91 -40.38 -29.28
C THR A 145 15.54 -41.05 -29.22
N PRO A 146 15.44 -42.35 -29.58
CA PRO A 146 14.18 -43.07 -29.73
C PRO A 146 13.35 -43.18 -28.43
N SER A 147 13.96 -42.95 -27.27
CA SER A 147 13.31 -42.94 -25.95
C SER A 147 12.24 -41.86 -25.78
N ALA A 148 12.34 -40.73 -26.51
CA ALA A 148 11.39 -39.62 -26.42
C ALA A 148 10.04 -39.90 -27.12
N ASN A 149 10.00 -40.85 -28.07
CA ASN A 149 8.77 -41.23 -28.77
C ASN A 149 7.86 -42.15 -27.96
N VAL A 150 8.40 -42.87 -26.98
CA VAL A 150 7.60 -43.77 -26.12
C VAL A 150 6.78 -42.96 -25.12
N ILE A 151 7.36 -41.91 -24.54
CA ILE A 151 6.69 -41.04 -23.55
C ILE A 151 5.53 -40.26 -24.19
N ARG A 152 5.67 -39.85 -25.45
CA ARG A 152 4.61 -39.12 -26.19
C ARG A 152 3.37 -39.98 -26.48
N LYS A 153 3.54 -41.30 -26.70
CA LYS A 153 2.42 -42.22 -26.94
C LYS A 153 1.62 -42.54 -25.67
N ILE A 154 2.28 -42.60 -24.51
CA ILE A 154 1.62 -42.92 -23.24
C ILE A 154 0.75 -41.74 -22.77
N PHE A 155 1.22 -40.49 -22.97
CA PHE A 155 0.52 -39.31 -22.47
C PHE A 155 -0.70 -38.88 -23.30
N MET A 156 -0.81 -39.31 -24.57
CA MET A 156 -1.96 -38.95 -25.44
C MET A 156 -3.12 -39.95 -25.40
N ALA A 157 -2.99 -41.10 -24.70
CA ALA A 157 -4.06 -42.08 -24.58
C ALA A 157 -5.02 -41.82 -23.40
N SER A 158 -4.72 -40.87 -22.52
CA SER A 158 -5.45 -40.65 -21.24
C SER A 158 -6.30 -39.37 -21.18
N ILE A 159 -6.65 -38.76 -22.31
CA ILE A 159 -7.56 -37.59 -22.32
C ILE A 159 -8.64 -37.78 -23.39
N PRO A 160 -9.84 -38.28 -23.04
CA PRO A 160 -11.00 -38.13 -23.89
C PRO A 160 -11.60 -36.73 -23.63
N TYR A 161 -11.70 -35.95 -24.71
CA TYR A 161 -12.56 -34.76 -24.87
C TYR A 161 -12.27 -33.51 -24.02
N LEU A 162 -11.41 -32.66 -24.58
CA LEU A 162 -11.70 -31.22 -24.67
C LEU A 162 -11.67 -30.88 -26.15
N ALA A 163 -12.86 -30.80 -26.74
CA ALA A 163 -13.05 -30.30 -28.09
C ALA A 163 -12.73 -28.80 -28.10
N ASP A 164 -11.62 -28.44 -28.75
CA ASP A 164 -11.55 -27.22 -29.55
C ASP A 164 -12.41 -27.43 -30.82
N PRO A 165 -12.97 -26.36 -31.39
CA PRO A 165 -12.30 -25.92 -32.60
C PRO A 165 -12.15 -24.39 -32.68
N ILE A 166 -10.90 -23.99 -32.78
CA ILE A 166 -10.42 -22.84 -33.54
C ILE A 166 -11.17 -22.77 -34.88
N ARG A 167 -11.78 -21.60 -35.21
CA ARG A 167 -11.72 -20.91 -36.53
C ARG A 167 -12.84 -19.88 -36.67
N HIS A 168 -12.45 -18.60 -36.82
CA HIS A 168 -12.96 -17.57 -37.74
C HIS A 168 -12.81 -16.18 -37.12
N ALA A 169 -11.59 -15.64 -37.21
CA ALA A 169 -11.38 -14.19 -37.20
C ALA A 169 -10.90 -13.81 -38.60
N SER A 170 -11.84 -13.36 -39.44
CA SER A 170 -11.53 -12.68 -40.71
C SER A 170 -11.12 -11.23 -40.41
N PRO A 171 -10.11 -10.66 -41.08
CA PRO A 171 -9.76 -9.26 -40.90
C PRO A 171 -10.79 -8.33 -41.61
N PRO A 172 -11.01 -7.10 -41.13
CA PRO A 172 -11.99 -6.17 -41.71
C PRO A 172 -11.47 -5.55 -43.03
N PRO A 173 -12.37 -5.19 -43.98
CA PRO A 173 -11.98 -4.55 -45.22
C PRO A 173 -11.61 -3.07 -45.02
N TYR A 174 -10.59 -2.63 -45.74
CA TYR A 174 -10.26 -1.22 -45.96
C TYR A 174 -11.40 -0.53 -46.73
N VAL A 175 -11.71 0.71 -46.36
CA VAL A 175 -12.54 1.64 -47.15
C VAL A 175 -11.70 2.88 -47.43
N GLU A 176 -11.66 3.30 -48.69
CA GLU A 176 -10.98 4.51 -49.21
C GLU A 176 -11.52 5.81 -48.61
#